data_AF-A0A920ULW7-F1
#
_entry.id   AF-A0A920ULW7-F1
#
_cell.length_a   1.000
_cell.length_b   1.000
_cell.length_c   1.000
_cell.angle_alpha   90.00
_cell.angle_beta   90.00
_cell.angle_gamma   90.00
#
_symmetry.space_group_name_H-M   'P 1'
#
loop_
_entity.id
_entity.type
_entity.pdbx_description
1 polymer ?
#
loop_
_entity_poly.entity_id
_entity_poly.type
_entity_poly.pdbx_seq_one_letter_code
_entity_poly.pdbx_strand_id
1 'polypeptide(L)'
;MQTNFLRTELLRILTHEYVHLIIGETSQKRDIPSWLNEGTAQYYEYALNLNGVRPDITQLRMYHASDVVKSAAADDSMIGLRNLENQSTWNSQTDTSRILLQYSEAYIAVKYLNDTYGEKSSANIIKNIARGVNIFDAIQDETEISYHKFRDDFASWIKDFKDPGREELNKHISELIDITDQDEILFAKRSQEMRLNRDFEDRISDKENLVNETIHLLHRLQRMKPPPSLSELHQDSLIYFSKIKDWLALELSYVSTTEGDRQVEANQLIPEIEARGTLLNRSIANIESLYNLKALED
;
A
#
# COMPACT_ATOMS: atom_id res chain seq x y z
N MET A 1 -11.78 3.04 23.50
CA MET A 1 -12.30 2.64 22.18
C MET A 1 -12.53 3.93 21.40
N GLN A 2 -11.73 4.24 20.37
CA GLN A 2 -11.98 5.44 19.55
C GLN A 2 -13.32 5.25 18.83
N THR A 3 -14.29 6.14 19.07
CA THR A 3 -15.66 6.11 18.52
C THR A 3 -15.69 5.98 16.99
N ASN A 4 -14.63 6.42 16.31
CA ASN A 4 -14.47 6.29 14.86
C ASN A 4 -14.31 4.83 14.39
N PHE A 5 -13.78 3.92 15.23
CA PHE A 5 -13.63 2.51 14.87
C PHE A 5 -15.00 1.82 14.71
N LEU A 6 -15.87 1.92 15.73
CA LEU A 6 -17.20 1.32 15.70
C LEU A 6 -18.04 1.89 14.56
N ARG A 7 -17.96 3.20 14.32
CA ARG A 7 -18.65 3.85 13.20
C ARG A 7 -18.16 3.33 11.84
N THR A 8 -16.85 3.17 11.67
CA THR A 8 -16.27 2.67 10.41
C THR A 8 -16.73 1.24 10.14
N GLU A 9 -16.65 0.35 11.13
CA GLU A 9 -17.12 -1.03 10.94
C GLU A 9 -18.62 -1.12 10.69
N LEU A 10 -19.41 -0.32 11.40
CA LEU A 10 -20.85 -0.29 11.17
C LEU A 10 -21.20 0.19 9.76
N LEU A 11 -20.60 1.30 9.30
CA LEU A 11 -20.86 1.84 7.96
C LEU A 11 -20.43 0.86 6.87
N ARG A 12 -19.30 0.18 7.07
CA ARG A 12 -18.81 -0.85 6.17
C ARG A 12 -19.83 -2.00 6.04
N ILE A 13 -20.25 -2.58 7.16
CA ILE A 13 -21.24 -3.67 7.19
C ILE A 13 -22.57 -3.20 6.58
N LEU A 14 -23.05 -2.02 6.96
CA LEU A 14 -24.28 -1.48 6.38
C LEU A 14 -24.19 -1.28 4.87
N THR A 15 -23.03 -0.87 4.35
CA THR A 15 -22.81 -0.74 2.91
C THR A 15 -22.89 -2.12 2.24
N HIS A 16 -22.21 -3.12 2.80
CA HIS A 16 -22.22 -4.50 2.30
C HIS A 16 -23.65 -5.07 2.24
N GLU A 17 -24.36 -5.02 3.36
CA GLU A 17 -25.73 -5.53 3.45
C GLU A 17 -26.71 -4.75 2.56
N TYR A 18 -26.52 -3.44 2.43
CA TYR A 18 -27.35 -2.62 1.55
C TYR A 18 -27.16 -3.01 0.08
N VAL A 19 -25.94 -3.35 -0.34
CA VAL A 19 -25.69 -3.84 -1.69
C VAL A 19 -26.40 -5.17 -1.92
N HIS A 20 -26.43 -6.09 -0.95
CA HIS A 20 -27.24 -7.31 -1.08
C HIS A 20 -28.73 -7.02 -1.28
N LEU A 21 -29.30 -6.01 -0.62
CA LEU A 21 -30.69 -5.60 -0.85
C LEU A 21 -30.90 -5.14 -2.29
N ILE A 22 -30.01 -4.30 -2.83
CA ILE A 22 -30.05 -3.85 -4.22
C ILE A 22 -29.92 -5.02 -5.19
N ILE A 23 -29.00 -5.96 -4.92
CA ILE A 23 -28.79 -7.16 -5.73
C ILE A 23 -30.06 -8.03 -5.71
N GLY A 24 -30.68 -8.21 -4.55
CA GLY A 24 -31.92 -8.99 -4.39
C GLY A 24 -33.10 -8.41 -5.18
N GLU A 25 -33.24 -7.08 -5.18
CA GLU A 25 -34.23 -6.39 -6.02
C GLU A 25 -33.89 -6.52 -7.51
N THR A 26 -32.63 -6.30 -7.89
CA THR A 26 -32.18 -6.31 -9.28
C THR A 26 -32.30 -7.69 -9.92
N SER A 27 -32.00 -8.75 -9.17
CA SER A 27 -32.07 -10.15 -9.60
C SER A 27 -33.49 -10.72 -9.65
N GLN A 28 -34.50 -9.96 -9.18
CA GLN A 28 -35.88 -10.43 -9.06
C GLN A 28 -36.00 -11.73 -8.26
N LYS A 29 -35.20 -11.85 -7.18
CA LYS A 29 -35.13 -13.04 -6.29
C LYS A 29 -34.68 -14.34 -6.98
N ARG A 30 -34.03 -14.26 -8.14
CA ARG A 30 -33.38 -15.42 -8.75
C ARG A 30 -32.06 -15.70 -8.03
N ASP A 31 -31.67 -16.96 -8.02
CA ASP A 31 -30.42 -17.38 -7.42
C ASP A 31 -29.24 -16.82 -8.21
N ILE A 32 -28.38 -16.09 -7.51
CA ILE A 32 -27.12 -15.56 -8.03
C ILE A 32 -26.00 -16.43 -7.46
N PRO A 33 -24.98 -16.80 -8.25
CA PRO A 33 -23.79 -17.45 -7.72
C PRO A 33 -23.21 -16.69 -6.53
N SER A 34 -22.89 -17.39 -5.43
CA SER A 34 -22.47 -16.74 -4.18
C SER A 34 -21.24 -15.85 -4.37
N TRP A 35 -20.23 -16.30 -5.14
CA TRP A 35 -19.07 -15.46 -5.46
C TRP A 35 -19.43 -14.13 -6.13
N LEU A 36 -20.45 -14.11 -7.00
CA LEU A 36 -20.85 -12.90 -7.72
C LEU A 36 -21.64 -11.97 -6.79
N ASN A 37 -22.52 -12.53 -5.95
CA ASN A 37 -23.29 -11.77 -4.96
C ASN A 37 -22.36 -11.11 -3.92
N GLU A 38 -21.54 -11.92 -3.25
CA GLU A 38 -20.65 -11.52 -2.16
C GLU A 38 -19.49 -10.67 -2.69
N GLY A 39 -18.91 -11.05 -3.83
CA GLY A 39 -17.86 -10.28 -4.50
C GLY A 39 -18.34 -8.89 -4.94
N THR A 40 -19.58 -8.77 -5.43
CA THR A 40 -20.16 -7.47 -5.81
C THR A 40 -20.46 -6.62 -4.59
N ALA A 41 -20.99 -7.21 -3.52
CA ALA A 41 -21.18 -6.52 -2.25
C ALA A 41 -19.86 -5.98 -1.69
N GLN A 42 -18.80 -6.80 -1.66
CA GLN A 42 -17.49 -6.40 -1.18
C GLN A 42 -16.79 -5.39 -2.11
N TYR A 43 -16.97 -5.50 -3.43
CA TYR A 43 -16.47 -4.51 -4.40
C TYR A 43 -17.04 -3.11 -4.12
N TYR A 44 -18.36 -2.99 -3.97
CA TYR A 44 -18.99 -1.71 -3.67
C TYR A 44 -18.76 -1.24 -2.23
N GLU A 45 -18.65 -2.17 -1.27
CA GLU A 45 -18.19 -1.85 0.09
C GLU A 45 -16.87 -1.10 0.03
N TYR A 46 -15.86 -1.62 -0.68
CA TYR A 46 -14.57 -0.96 -0.79
C TYR A 46 -14.64 0.34 -1.60
N ALA A 47 -15.25 0.31 -2.79
CA ALA A 47 -15.32 1.50 -3.65
C ALA A 47 -15.97 2.70 -2.95
N LEU A 48 -17.01 2.48 -2.15
CA LEU A 48 -17.69 3.55 -1.42
C LEU A 48 -16.93 3.99 -0.15
N ASN A 49 -16.26 3.06 0.55
CA ASN A 49 -15.54 3.38 1.78
C ASN A 49 -14.13 3.96 1.54
N LEU A 50 -13.58 3.88 0.32
CA LEU A 50 -12.37 4.60 -0.08
C LEU A 50 -12.53 6.13 -0.05
N ASN A 51 -13.77 6.63 -0.08
CA ASN A 51 -14.08 8.04 0.13
C ASN A 51 -14.72 8.29 1.52
N GLY A 52 -14.63 7.31 2.41
CA GLY A 52 -15.29 7.28 3.70
C GLY A 52 -14.47 7.86 4.85
N VAL A 53 -14.84 7.50 6.08
CA VAL A 53 -14.23 8.05 7.32
C VAL A 53 -12.80 7.56 7.54
N ARG A 54 -12.48 6.34 7.09
CA ARG A 54 -11.15 5.70 7.23
C ARG A 54 -10.77 4.94 5.95
N PRO A 55 -10.41 5.67 4.88
CA PRO A 55 -10.08 5.07 3.59
C PRO A 55 -8.80 4.21 3.65
N ASP A 56 -7.89 4.55 4.56
CA ASP A 56 -6.66 3.84 4.88
C ASP A 56 -6.93 2.38 5.30
N ILE A 57 -7.87 2.15 6.22
CA ILE A 57 -8.23 0.80 6.67
C ILE A 57 -8.90 -0.01 5.56
N THR A 58 -9.73 0.63 4.73
CA THR A 58 -10.34 -0.02 3.56
C THR A 58 -9.28 -0.46 2.56
N GLN A 59 -8.32 0.43 2.28
CA GLN A 59 -7.22 0.18 1.35
C GLN A 59 -6.34 -0.99 1.82
N LEU A 60 -6.00 -1.05 3.11
CA LEU A 60 -5.28 -2.18 3.69
C LEU A 60 -6.01 -3.52 3.44
N ARG A 61 -7.33 -3.56 3.60
CA ARG A 61 -8.15 -4.77 3.36
C ARG A 61 -8.16 -5.18 1.89
N MET A 62 -8.24 -4.21 0.98
CA MET A 62 -8.17 -4.46 -0.46
C MET A 62 -6.84 -5.10 -0.87
N TYR A 63 -5.73 -4.57 -0.35
CA TYR A 63 -4.40 -5.13 -0.63
C TYR A 63 -4.25 -6.52 -0.03
N HIS A 64 -4.65 -6.70 1.22
CA HIS A 64 -4.62 -8.01 1.86
C HIS A 64 -5.46 -9.06 1.09
N ALA A 65 -6.65 -8.69 0.60
CA ALA A 65 -7.45 -9.59 -0.24
C ALA A 65 -6.74 -9.95 -1.56
N SER A 66 -6.09 -8.97 -2.19
CA SER A 66 -5.30 -9.20 -3.42
C SER A 66 -4.14 -10.15 -3.16
N ASP A 67 -3.40 -9.93 -2.07
CA ASP A 67 -2.24 -10.74 -1.71
C ASP A 67 -2.63 -12.18 -1.36
N VAL A 68 -3.71 -12.37 -0.59
CA VAL A 68 -4.25 -13.70 -0.25
C VAL A 68 -4.59 -14.50 -1.51
N VAL A 69 -5.27 -13.89 -2.48
CA VAL A 69 -5.67 -14.59 -3.72
C VAL A 69 -4.46 -14.82 -4.61
N LYS A 70 -3.53 -13.85 -4.70
CA LYS A 70 -2.29 -13.99 -5.47
C LYS A 70 -1.42 -15.14 -4.94
N SER A 71 -1.22 -15.22 -3.63
CA SER A 71 -0.50 -16.35 -3.00
C SER A 71 -1.21 -17.67 -3.26
N ALA A 72 -2.54 -17.71 -3.09
CA ALA A 72 -3.31 -18.92 -3.38
C ALA A 72 -3.22 -19.33 -4.87
N ALA A 73 -3.14 -18.37 -5.78
CA ALA A 73 -2.94 -18.64 -7.20
C ALA A 73 -1.53 -19.20 -7.46
N ALA A 74 -0.50 -18.58 -6.90
CA ALA A 74 0.89 -19.04 -7.05
C ALA A 74 1.08 -20.49 -6.56
N ASP A 75 0.41 -20.85 -5.46
CA ASP A 75 0.47 -22.18 -4.87
C ASP A 75 -0.58 -23.17 -5.45
N ASP A 76 -1.30 -22.79 -6.51
CA ASP A 76 -2.41 -23.54 -7.11
C ASP A 76 -3.45 -24.03 -6.07
N SER A 77 -3.69 -23.23 -5.03
CA SER A 77 -4.56 -23.50 -3.88
C SER A 77 -5.84 -22.64 -3.82
N MET A 78 -6.11 -21.86 -4.87
CA MET A 78 -7.37 -21.14 -5.05
C MET A 78 -8.58 -22.07 -4.90
N ILE A 79 -9.71 -21.54 -4.41
CA ILE A 79 -10.94 -22.31 -4.28
C ILE A 79 -11.56 -22.54 -5.66
N GLY A 80 -11.48 -21.55 -6.54
CA GLY A 80 -12.02 -21.56 -7.88
C GLY A 80 -13.49 -21.16 -7.90
N LEU A 81 -13.86 -20.25 -8.81
CA LEU A 81 -15.21 -19.65 -8.86
C LEU A 81 -16.33 -20.69 -8.92
N ARG A 82 -16.15 -21.80 -9.64
CA ARG A 82 -17.15 -22.88 -9.72
C ARG A 82 -17.50 -23.48 -8.37
N ASN A 83 -16.52 -23.61 -7.49
CA ASN A 83 -16.70 -24.14 -6.13
C ASN A 83 -17.31 -23.09 -5.18
N LEU A 84 -17.35 -21.82 -5.62
CA LEU A 84 -17.92 -20.69 -4.89
C LEU A 84 -19.31 -20.26 -5.41
N GLU A 85 -19.91 -21.00 -6.35
CA GLU A 85 -21.23 -20.65 -6.90
C GLU A 85 -22.39 -21.03 -5.97
N ASN A 86 -22.24 -22.10 -5.19
CA ASN A 86 -23.33 -22.67 -4.41
C ASN A 86 -23.42 -22.09 -2.99
N GLN A 87 -24.59 -21.57 -2.62
CA GLN A 87 -24.82 -20.96 -1.31
C GLN A 87 -24.66 -21.94 -0.14
N SER A 88 -25.07 -23.20 -0.28
CA SER A 88 -24.89 -24.19 0.78
C SER A 88 -23.42 -24.49 1.01
N THR A 89 -22.63 -24.61 -0.06
CA THR A 89 -21.17 -24.77 0.05
C THR A 89 -20.54 -23.54 0.69
N TRP A 90 -20.91 -22.34 0.22
CA TRP A 90 -20.45 -21.07 0.76
C TRP A 90 -20.65 -20.97 2.28
N ASN A 91 -21.86 -21.29 2.75
CA ASN A 91 -22.25 -21.20 4.17
C ASN A 91 -21.68 -22.33 5.04
N SER A 92 -21.18 -23.42 4.43
CA SER A 92 -20.63 -24.57 5.16
C SER A 92 -19.16 -24.39 5.56
N GLN A 93 -18.47 -23.39 5.01
CA GLN A 93 -17.07 -23.14 5.30
C GLN A 93 -16.88 -22.62 6.73
N THR A 94 -16.03 -23.28 7.52
CA THR A 94 -15.76 -22.93 8.92
C THR A 94 -14.30 -22.61 9.20
N ASP A 95 -13.38 -22.96 8.31
CA ASP A 95 -11.97 -22.63 8.46
C ASP A 95 -11.74 -21.15 8.16
N THR A 96 -11.23 -20.40 9.14
CA THR A 96 -11.06 -18.95 9.04
C THR A 96 -10.20 -18.52 7.86
N SER A 97 -9.14 -19.27 7.54
CA SER A 97 -8.25 -18.94 6.41
C SER A 97 -8.95 -19.17 5.08
N ARG A 98 -9.76 -20.23 4.98
CA ARG A 98 -10.58 -20.51 3.79
C ARG A 98 -11.76 -19.55 3.65
N ILE A 99 -12.38 -19.10 4.75
CA ILE A 99 -13.41 -18.05 4.71
C ILE A 99 -12.79 -16.76 4.14
N LEU A 100 -11.63 -16.36 4.66
CA LEU A 100 -10.91 -15.19 4.14
C LEU A 100 -10.60 -15.34 2.65
N LEU A 101 -10.08 -16.48 2.22
CA LEU A 101 -9.79 -16.74 0.80
C LEU A 101 -11.06 -16.73 -0.05
N GLN A 102 -12.17 -17.31 0.42
CA GLN A 102 -13.46 -17.34 -0.26
C GLN A 102 -14.01 -15.94 -0.57
N TYR A 103 -14.02 -15.07 0.44
CA TYR A 103 -14.44 -13.68 0.26
C TYR A 103 -13.45 -12.88 -0.60
N SER A 104 -12.15 -13.10 -0.41
CA SER A 104 -11.11 -12.41 -1.18
C SER A 104 -11.14 -12.81 -2.67
N GLU A 105 -11.28 -14.10 -2.99
CA GLU A 105 -11.36 -14.60 -4.36
C GLU A 105 -12.60 -14.08 -5.08
N ALA A 106 -13.75 -14.05 -4.39
CA ALA A 106 -14.99 -13.46 -4.90
C ALA A 106 -14.84 -11.97 -5.22
N TYR A 107 -14.27 -11.19 -4.28
CA TYR A 107 -14.00 -9.76 -4.48
C TYR A 107 -13.05 -9.52 -5.66
N ILE A 108 -11.90 -10.21 -5.69
CA ILE A 108 -10.88 -10.00 -6.71
C ILE A 108 -11.38 -10.45 -8.10
N ALA A 109 -12.22 -11.49 -8.19
CA ALA A 109 -12.86 -11.88 -9.45
C ALA A 109 -13.84 -10.82 -9.97
N VAL A 110 -14.62 -10.19 -9.09
CA VAL A 110 -15.51 -9.07 -9.47
C VAL A 110 -14.70 -7.83 -9.84
N LYS A 111 -13.60 -7.55 -9.14
CA LYS A 111 -12.67 -6.49 -9.52
C LYS A 111 -12.09 -6.73 -10.91
N TYR A 112 -11.56 -7.93 -11.17
CA TYR A 112 -11.03 -8.30 -12.49
C TYR A 112 -12.09 -8.13 -13.59
N LEU A 113 -13.31 -8.60 -13.33
CA LEU A 113 -14.44 -8.46 -14.24
C LEU A 113 -14.74 -6.99 -14.57
N ASN A 114 -14.85 -6.14 -13.54
CA ASN A 114 -15.20 -4.73 -13.71
C ASN A 114 -14.06 -3.91 -14.32
N ASP A 115 -12.81 -4.19 -13.94
CA ASP A 115 -11.65 -3.47 -14.47
C ASP A 115 -11.34 -3.84 -15.93
N THR A 116 -11.61 -5.09 -16.33
CA THR A 116 -11.26 -5.61 -17.66
C THR A 116 -12.39 -5.42 -18.67
N TYR A 117 -13.64 -5.66 -18.27
CA TYR A 117 -14.79 -5.68 -19.19
C TYR A 117 -15.71 -4.46 -19.02
N GLY A 118 -15.49 -3.65 -17.98
CA GLY A 118 -16.17 -2.38 -17.75
C GLY A 118 -16.76 -2.26 -16.35
N GLU A 119 -16.76 -1.06 -15.77
CA GLU A 119 -17.08 -0.81 -14.36
C GLU A 119 -18.45 -1.32 -13.87
N LYS A 120 -19.35 -1.67 -14.82
CA LYS A 120 -20.72 -2.14 -14.55
C LYS A 120 -20.92 -3.61 -14.90
N SER A 121 -19.89 -4.34 -15.30
CA SER A 121 -20.03 -5.69 -15.83
C SER A 121 -20.64 -6.67 -14.84
N SER A 122 -20.22 -6.65 -13.57
CA SER A 122 -20.86 -7.49 -12.53
C SER A 122 -22.35 -7.18 -12.37
N ALA A 123 -22.72 -5.90 -12.38
CA ALA A 123 -24.12 -5.47 -12.30
C ALA A 123 -24.93 -5.85 -13.55
N ASN A 124 -24.33 -5.82 -14.74
CA ASN A 124 -24.96 -6.23 -15.99
C ASN A 124 -25.21 -7.74 -16.02
N ILE A 125 -24.25 -8.54 -15.57
CA ILE A 125 -24.40 -9.99 -15.43
C ILE A 125 -25.54 -10.33 -14.47
N ILE A 126 -25.62 -9.66 -13.31
CA ILE A 126 -26.75 -9.82 -12.36
C ILE A 126 -28.09 -9.49 -13.02
N LYS A 127 -28.16 -8.44 -13.85
CA LYS A 127 -29.37 -8.08 -14.61
C LYS A 127 -29.72 -9.13 -15.68
N ASN A 128 -28.74 -9.73 -16.33
CA ASN A 128 -28.98 -10.82 -17.29
C ASN A 128 -29.54 -12.06 -16.58
N ILE A 129 -28.99 -12.41 -15.41
CA ILE A 129 -29.54 -13.48 -14.56
C ILE A 129 -31.00 -13.20 -14.19
N ALA A 130 -31.30 -11.95 -13.80
CA ALA A 130 -32.67 -11.50 -13.51
C ALA A 130 -33.66 -11.80 -14.65
N ARG A 131 -33.20 -11.76 -15.91
CA ARG A 131 -34.04 -11.96 -17.10
C ARG A 131 -34.27 -13.43 -17.46
N GLY A 132 -33.46 -14.37 -17.01
CA GLY A 132 -33.49 -15.70 -17.63
C GLY A 132 -32.16 -16.40 -17.70
N VAL A 133 -31.10 -15.62 -17.87
CA VAL A 133 -29.84 -16.09 -18.43
C VAL A 133 -29.07 -16.81 -17.33
N ASN A 134 -28.54 -18.00 -17.63
CA ASN A 134 -27.68 -18.70 -16.67
C ASN A 134 -26.30 -17.99 -16.60
N ILE A 135 -25.52 -18.27 -15.57
CA ILE A 135 -24.22 -17.59 -15.36
C ILE A 135 -23.24 -17.79 -16.53
N PHE A 136 -23.27 -18.95 -17.20
CA PHE A 136 -22.33 -19.24 -18.30
C PHE A 136 -22.59 -18.31 -19.47
N ASP A 137 -23.85 -18.22 -19.88
CA ASP A 137 -24.29 -17.35 -20.98
C ASP A 137 -24.19 -15.87 -20.57
N ALA A 138 -24.52 -15.52 -19.32
CA ALA A 138 -24.48 -14.13 -18.86
C ALA A 138 -23.05 -13.56 -18.84
N ILE A 139 -22.06 -14.38 -18.43
CA ILE A 139 -20.64 -14.01 -18.54
C ILE A 139 -20.24 -13.91 -20.00
N GLN A 140 -20.64 -14.87 -20.85
CA GLN A 140 -20.29 -14.84 -22.26
C GLN A 140 -20.85 -13.62 -23.00
N ASP A 141 -22.08 -13.24 -22.70
CA ASP A 141 -22.74 -12.07 -23.28
C ASP A 141 -22.06 -10.76 -22.86
N GLU A 142 -21.57 -10.66 -21.61
CA GLU A 142 -20.93 -9.43 -21.09
C GLU A 142 -19.44 -9.33 -21.46
N THR A 143 -18.73 -10.47 -21.54
CA THR A 143 -17.27 -10.51 -21.68
C THR A 143 -16.78 -10.96 -23.06
N GLU A 144 -17.69 -11.41 -23.92
CA GLU A 144 -17.42 -12.02 -25.23
C GLU A 144 -16.58 -13.31 -25.18
N ILE A 145 -16.26 -13.83 -23.99
CA ILE A 145 -15.50 -15.06 -23.78
C ILE A 145 -16.30 -16.08 -22.98
N SER A 146 -16.02 -17.37 -23.16
CA SER A 146 -16.72 -18.41 -22.39
C SER A 146 -16.41 -18.29 -20.89
N TYR A 147 -17.34 -18.69 -20.03
CA TYR A 147 -17.10 -18.71 -18.59
C TYR A 147 -15.87 -19.55 -18.19
N HIS A 148 -15.58 -20.62 -18.91
CA HIS A 148 -14.35 -21.39 -18.70
C HIS A 148 -13.12 -20.52 -18.93
N LYS A 149 -13.07 -19.83 -20.07
CA LYS A 149 -11.96 -18.94 -20.42
C LYS A 149 -11.84 -17.78 -19.43
N PHE A 150 -12.96 -17.19 -19.01
CA PHE A 150 -12.96 -16.13 -17.99
C PHE A 150 -12.27 -16.58 -16.70
N ARG A 151 -12.57 -17.79 -16.20
CA ARG A 151 -11.92 -18.33 -14.98
C ARG A 151 -10.43 -18.58 -15.16
N ASP A 152 -10.03 -19.13 -16.31
CA ASP A 152 -8.63 -19.41 -16.60
C ASP A 152 -7.84 -18.10 -16.72
N ASP A 153 -8.39 -17.13 -17.46
CA ASP A 153 -7.80 -15.81 -17.64
C ASP A 153 -7.72 -15.06 -16.30
N PHE A 154 -8.75 -15.16 -15.45
CA PHE A 154 -8.74 -14.62 -14.09
C PHE A 154 -7.61 -15.22 -13.23
N ALA A 155 -7.51 -16.56 -13.18
CA ALA A 155 -6.49 -17.26 -12.41
C ALA A 155 -5.08 -16.95 -12.91
N SER A 156 -4.90 -16.79 -14.23
CA SER A 156 -3.63 -16.34 -14.80
C SER A 156 -3.35 -14.88 -14.48
N TRP A 157 -4.35 -14.00 -14.59
CA TRP A 157 -4.20 -12.57 -14.37
C TRP A 157 -3.77 -12.26 -12.93
N ILE A 158 -4.34 -12.91 -11.93
CA ILE A 158 -4.03 -12.61 -10.52
C ILE A 158 -2.61 -13.03 -10.11
N LYS A 159 -2.02 -14.04 -10.77
CA LYS A 159 -0.61 -14.43 -10.55
C LYS A 159 0.35 -13.29 -10.89
N ASP A 160 0.08 -12.59 -11.98
CA ASP A 160 0.90 -11.49 -12.47
C ASP A 160 0.39 -10.11 -12.04
N PHE A 161 -0.76 -10.05 -11.36
CA PHE A 161 -1.38 -8.79 -10.98
C PHE A 161 -0.45 -7.99 -10.08
N LYS A 162 -0.33 -6.71 -10.43
CA LYS A 162 0.33 -5.69 -9.64
C LYS A 162 -0.59 -4.47 -9.60
N ASP A 163 -0.85 -3.97 -8.40
CA ASP A 163 -1.63 -2.75 -8.22
C ASP A 163 -0.72 -1.55 -8.57
N PRO A 164 -0.99 -0.80 -9.66
CA PRO A 164 -0.06 0.23 -10.12
C PRO A 164 0.15 1.35 -9.09
N GLY A 165 -0.90 1.68 -8.33
CA GLY A 165 -0.82 2.67 -7.25
C GLY A 165 0.10 2.19 -6.13
N ARG A 166 -0.03 0.92 -5.73
CA ARG A 166 0.85 0.30 -4.74
C ARG A 166 2.29 0.14 -5.24
N GLU A 167 2.51 -0.16 -6.51
CA GLU A 167 3.84 -0.23 -7.12
C GLU A 167 4.55 1.13 -7.11
N GLU A 168 3.84 2.21 -7.47
CA GLU A 168 4.39 3.56 -7.45
C GLU A 168 4.82 3.96 -6.03
N LEU A 169 3.97 3.64 -5.03
CA LEU A 169 4.28 3.86 -3.62
C LEU A 169 5.48 3.05 -3.16
N ASN A 170 5.52 1.76 -3.51
CA ASN A 170 6.63 0.88 -3.15
C ASN A 170 7.95 1.43 -3.67
N LYS A 171 7.99 1.79 -4.97
CA LYS A 171 9.19 2.37 -5.58
C LYS A 171 9.67 3.63 -4.87
N HIS A 172 8.76 4.53 -4.50
CA HIS A 172 9.14 5.75 -3.79
C HIS A 172 9.65 5.46 -2.39
N ILE A 173 9.00 4.57 -1.65
CA ILE A 173 9.37 4.19 -0.29
C ILE A 173 10.70 3.44 -0.28
N SER A 174 10.95 2.50 -1.19
CA SER A 174 12.22 1.80 -1.27
C SER A 174 13.40 2.75 -1.54
N GLU A 175 13.25 3.73 -2.44
CA GLU A 175 14.30 4.75 -2.66
C GLU A 175 14.48 5.65 -1.42
N LEU A 176 13.40 5.98 -0.71
CA LEU A 176 13.48 6.77 0.51
C LEU A 176 14.16 5.99 1.66
N ILE A 177 13.91 4.68 1.77
CA ILE A 177 14.60 3.79 2.71
C ILE A 177 16.08 3.75 2.37
N ASP A 178 16.45 3.51 1.11
CA ASP A 178 17.87 3.50 0.70
C ASP A 178 18.59 4.81 1.07
N ILE A 179 17.94 5.95 0.85
CA ILE A 179 18.50 7.25 1.22
C ILE A 179 18.60 7.41 2.75
N THR A 180 17.57 7.00 3.48
CA THR A 180 17.55 7.07 4.94
C THR A 180 18.63 6.18 5.55
N ASP A 181 18.83 4.97 5.04
CA ASP A 181 19.87 4.05 5.51
C ASP A 181 21.30 4.62 5.31
N GLN A 182 21.50 5.55 4.38
CA GLN A 182 22.78 6.25 4.25
C GLN A 182 23.07 7.21 5.41
N ASP A 183 22.06 7.65 6.16
CA ASP A 183 22.28 8.53 7.31
C ASP A 183 23.06 7.79 8.42
N GLU A 184 22.78 6.51 8.67
CA GLU A 184 23.47 5.71 9.67
C GLU A 184 24.96 5.60 9.33
N ILE A 185 25.27 5.39 8.05
CA ILE A 185 26.64 5.36 7.52
C ILE A 185 27.31 6.73 7.72
N LEU A 186 26.61 7.82 7.42
CA LEU A 186 27.10 9.19 7.59
C LEU A 186 27.40 9.50 9.07
N PHE A 187 26.49 9.16 9.98
CA PHE A 187 26.67 9.32 11.43
C PHE A 187 27.82 8.46 11.95
N ALA A 188 28.00 7.24 11.44
CA ALA A 188 29.11 6.36 11.78
C ALA A 188 30.46 6.95 11.33
N LYS A 189 30.55 7.45 10.09
CA LYS A 189 31.75 8.14 9.57
C LYS A 189 32.09 9.36 10.41
N ARG A 190 31.08 10.19 10.74
CA ARG A 190 31.26 11.34 11.65
C ARG A 190 31.79 10.92 13.02
N SER A 191 31.18 9.89 13.62
CA SER A 191 31.58 9.38 14.93
C SER A 191 33.01 8.86 14.93
N GLN A 192 33.42 8.15 13.88
CA GLN A 192 34.79 7.69 13.69
C GLN A 192 35.76 8.87 13.54
N GLU A 193 35.43 9.86 12.70
CA GLU A 193 36.22 11.05 12.50
C GLU A 193 36.50 11.77 13.82
N MET A 194 35.48 11.97 14.66
CA MET A 194 35.61 12.61 15.97
C MET A 194 36.50 11.83 16.95
N ARG A 195 36.56 10.50 16.84
CA ARG A 195 37.38 9.65 17.73
C ARG A 195 38.86 9.68 17.39
N LEU A 196 39.23 10.03 16.15
CA LEU A 196 40.60 9.90 15.66
C LEU A 196 41.57 10.96 16.23
N ASN A 197 41.08 11.94 17.00
CA ASN A 197 41.87 12.98 17.70
C ASN A 197 43.04 13.54 16.85
N ARG A 198 42.76 13.79 15.57
CA ARG A 198 43.69 14.38 14.59
C ARG A 198 43.72 15.89 14.70
N ASP A 199 44.77 16.51 14.19
CA ASP A 199 44.87 17.96 14.08
C ASP A 199 43.78 18.53 13.16
N PHE A 200 43.41 19.79 13.36
CA PHE A 200 42.29 20.41 12.63
C PHE A 200 42.47 20.36 11.11
N GLU A 201 43.68 20.60 10.60
CA GLU A 201 43.97 20.57 9.16
C GLU A 201 43.63 19.21 8.53
N ASP A 202 43.97 18.11 9.20
CA ASP A 202 43.68 16.75 8.72
C ASP A 202 42.19 16.40 8.75
N ARG A 203 41.39 17.13 9.54
CA ARG A 203 39.95 16.89 9.72
C ARG A 203 39.08 17.65 8.72
N ILE A 204 39.61 18.71 8.10
CA ILE A 204 38.86 19.53 7.13
C ILE A 204 38.36 18.64 5.98
N SER A 205 39.24 17.85 5.36
CA SER A 205 38.86 17.00 4.23
C SER A 205 37.78 15.98 4.58
N ASP A 206 37.81 15.42 5.79
CA ASP A 206 36.77 14.47 6.23
C ASP A 206 35.43 15.17 6.45
N LYS A 207 35.43 16.36 7.04
CA LYS A 207 34.21 17.16 7.22
C LYS A 207 33.63 17.63 5.87
N GLU A 208 34.47 18.02 4.92
CA GLU A 208 34.05 18.36 3.56
C GLU A 208 33.38 17.16 2.88
N ASN A 209 33.96 15.96 3.02
CA ASN A 209 33.38 14.74 2.47
C ASN A 209 31.99 14.44 3.07
N LEU A 210 31.82 14.55 4.40
CA LEU A 210 30.52 14.37 5.06
C LEU A 210 29.46 15.36 4.54
N VAL A 211 29.82 16.63 4.38
CA VAL A 211 28.92 17.65 3.84
C VAL A 211 28.54 17.33 2.39
N ASN A 212 29.52 16.97 1.55
CA ASN A 212 29.29 16.63 0.15
C ASN A 212 28.41 15.38 0.00
N GLU A 213 28.65 14.33 0.79
CA GLU A 213 27.80 13.14 0.82
C GLU A 213 26.35 13.50 1.16
N THR A 214 26.13 14.36 2.15
CA THR A 214 24.77 14.80 2.52
C THR A 214 24.11 15.64 1.42
N ILE A 215 24.86 16.50 0.74
CA ILE A 215 24.37 17.25 -0.43
C ILE A 215 23.96 16.30 -1.55
N HIS A 216 24.73 15.23 -1.79
CA HIS A 216 24.36 14.20 -2.76
C HIS A 216 23.05 13.50 -2.40
N LEU A 217 22.83 13.15 -1.13
CA LEU A 217 21.56 12.57 -0.66
C LEU A 217 20.38 13.53 -0.86
N LEU A 218 20.55 14.81 -0.51
CA LEU A 218 19.54 15.84 -0.76
C LEU A 218 19.21 15.99 -2.24
N HIS A 219 20.20 15.98 -3.12
CA HIS A 219 19.97 16.04 -4.56
C HIS A 219 19.27 14.80 -5.10
N ARG A 220 19.51 13.61 -4.51
CA ARG A 220 18.74 12.40 -4.84
C ARG A 220 17.27 12.60 -4.46
N LEU A 221 16.99 13.02 -3.22
CA LEU A 221 15.63 13.30 -2.74
C LEU A 221 14.91 14.32 -3.64
N GLN A 222 15.53 15.46 -3.93
CA GLN A 222 14.93 16.53 -4.74
C GLN A 222 14.57 16.11 -6.18
N ARG A 223 15.22 15.07 -6.72
CA ARG A 223 14.93 14.54 -8.05
C ARG A 223 13.79 13.52 -8.06
N MET A 224 13.46 12.97 -6.90
CA MET A 224 12.32 12.06 -6.77
C MET A 224 11.03 12.85 -7.03
N LYS A 225 10.04 12.16 -7.59
CA LYS A 225 8.68 12.70 -7.73
C LYS A 225 7.79 11.92 -6.77
N PRO A 226 7.36 12.51 -5.64
CA PRO A 226 6.48 11.82 -4.72
C PRO A 226 5.09 11.65 -5.32
N PRO A 227 4.46 10.47 -5.15
CA PRO A 227 3.02 10.33 -5.31
C PRO A 227 2.28 11.33 -4.40
N PRO A 228 1.08 11.81 -4.77
CA PRO A 228 0.35 12.80 -3.98
C PRO A 228 0.19 12.41 -2.50
N SER A 229 -0.09 11.14 -2.22
CA SER A 229 -0.25 10.60 -0.87
C SER A 229 1.04 10.59 -0.02
N LEU A 230 2.22 10.69 -0.64
CA LEU A 230 3.53 10.72 0.04
C LEU A 230 4.16 12.11 0.08
N SER A 231 3.47 13.14 -0.39
CA SER A 231 4.02 14.50 -0.49
C SER A 231 4.52 15.06 0.85
N GLU A 232 3.78 14.82 1.92
CA GLU A 232 4.14 15.27 3.28
C GLU A 232 5.39 14.54 3.80
N LEU A 233 5.39 13.20 3.71
CA LEU A 233 6.55 12.38 4.09
C LEU A 233 7.82 12.78 3.30
N HIS A 234 7.66 13.02 2.00
CA HIS A 234 8.77 13.45 1.15
C HIS A 234 9.30 14.83 1.57
N GLN A 235 8.41 15.77 1.89
CA GLN A 235 8.79 17.09 2.39
C GLN A 235 9.50 17.01 3.74
N ASP A 236 9.02 16.17 4.66
CA ASP A 236 9.67 15.93 5.95
C ASP A 236 11.07 15.34 5.79
N SER A 237 11.24 14.44 4.83
CA SER A 237 12.54 13.85 4.46
C SER A 237 13.52 14.93 3.98
N LEU A 238 13.07 15.83 3.09
CA LEU A 238 13.88 16.97 2.63
C LEU A 238 14.31 17.87 3.78
N ILE A 239 13.40 18.16 4.72
CA ILE A 239 13.71 19.00 5.89
C ILE A 239 14.74 18.30 6.79
N TYR A 240 14.55 17.01 7.06
CA TYR A 240 15.47 16.21 7.88
C TYR A 240 16.89 16.24 7.32
N PHE A 241 17.08 15.88 6.04
CA PHE A 241 18.40 15.89 5.42
C PHE A 241 18.99 17.30 5.27
N SER A 242 18.15 18.33 5.11
CA SER A 242 18.63 19.73 5.13
C SER A 242 19.23 20.08 6.49
N LYS A 243 18.62 19.63 7.59
CA LYS A 243 19.13 19.86 8.94
C LYS A 243 20.44 19.13 9.21
N ILE A 244 20.59 17.90 8.71
CA ILE A 244 21.87 17.16 8.76
C ILE A 244 22.95 17.93 8.00
N LYS A 245 22.64 18.42 6.79
CA LYS A 245 23.59 19.19 5.98
C LYS A 245 24.02 20.46 6.70
N ASP A 246 23.07 21.22 7.26
CA ASP A 246 23.37 22.46 7.99
C ASP A 246 24.23 22.18 9.24
N TRP A 247 23.94 21.08 9.95
CA TRP A 247 24.72 20.63 11.09
C TRP A 247 26.16 20.28 10.73
N LEU A 248 26.38 19.45 9.70
CA LEU A 248 27.72 19.07 9.25
C LEU A 248 28.50 20.27 8.69
N ALA A 249 27.82 21.22 8.05
CA ALA A 249 28.44 22.46 7.57
C ALA A 249 28.94 23.35 8.73
N LEU A 250 28.20 23.42 9.84
CA LEU A 250 28.66 24.12 11.04
C LEU A 250 29.88 23.44 11.66
N GLU A 251 29.92 22.11 11.67
CA GLU A 251 31.11 21.38 12.14
C GLU A 251 32.34 21.59 11.26
N LEU A 252 32.15 21.60 9.94
CA LEU A 252 33.21 21.94 8.98
C LEU A 252 33.71 23.36 9.23
N SER A 253 32.80 24.32 9.42
CA SER A 253 33.15 25.70 9.73
C SER A 253 33.95 25.79 11.03
N TYR A 254 33.54 25.08 12.08
CA TYR A 254 34.26 25.04 13.35
C TYR A 254 35.69 24.50 13.18
N VAL A 255 35.86 23.38 12.46
CA VAL A 255 37.19 22.81 12.22
C VAL A 255 38.08 23.74 11.38
N SER A 256 37.47 24.52 10.48
CA SER A 256 38.19 25.44 9.59
C SER A 256 38.57 26.77 10.24
N THR A 257 37.73 27.30 11.14
CA THR A 257 37.91 28.64 11.74
C THR A 257 38.28 28.61 13.23
N THR A 258 38.06 27.48 13.90
CA THR A 258 38.17 27.31 15.37
C THR A 258 37.24 28.22 16.18
N GLU A 259 36.22 28.81 15.56
CA GLU A 259 35.23 29.67 16.22
C GLU A 259 34.23 28.82 17.05
N GLY A 260 34.36 28.87 18.38
CA GLY A 260 33.55 28.06 19.30
C GLY A 260 32.02 28.22 19.14
N ASP A 261 31.55 29.39 18.70
CA ASP A 261 30.12 29.65 18.48
C ASP A 261 29.51 28.68 17.45
N ARG A 262 30.28 28.28 16.42
CA ARG A 262 29.85 27.31 15.41
C ARG A 262 29.61 25.92 15.98
N GLN A 263 30.44 25.52 16.94
CA GLN A 263 30.27 24.26 17.64
C GLN A 263 29.02 24.27 18.53
N VAL A 264 28.74 25.42 19.18
CA VAL A 264 27.51 25.59 19.97
C VAL A 264 26.27 25.54 19.09
N GLU A 265 26.27 26.26 17.96
CA GLU A 265 25.19 26.22 16.97
C GLU A 265 24.95 24.79 16.45
N ALA A 266 26.02 24.06 16.12
CA ALA A 266 25.91 22.67 15.67
C ALA A 266 25.24 21.78 16.73
N ASN A 267 25.66 21.90 17.99
CA ASN A 267 25.10 21.10 19.08
C ASN A 267 23.61 21.39 19.34
N GLN A 268 23.14 22.60 19.06
CA GLN A 268 21.74 22.98 19.21
C GLN A 268 20.82 22.30 18.17
N LEU A 269 21.36 21.85 17.04
CA LEU A 269 20.59 21.15 15.99
C LEU A 269 20.33 19.66 16.32
N ILE A 270 21.14 19.07 17.20
CA ILE A 270 21.09 17.62 17.50
C ILE A 270 19.69 17.16 17.94
N PRO A 271 19.00 17.81 18.91
CA PRO A 271 17.68 17.35 19.34
C PRO A 271 16.62 17.41 18.23
N GLU A 272 16.69 18.42 17.35
CA GLU A 272 15.76 18.52 16.22
C GLU A 272 16.02 17.40 15.20
N ILE A 273 17.29 17.12 14.88
CA ILE A 273 17.69 16.06 13.96
C ILE A 273 17.21 14.70 14.49
N GLU A 274 17.49 14.38 15.76
CA GLU A 274 17.05 13.12 16.39
C GLU A 274 15.52 12.95 16.37
N ALA A 275 14.79 14.01 16.72
CA ALA A 275 13.33 13.99 16.70
C ALA A 275 12.78 13.76 15.28
N ARG A 276 13.35 14.43 14.28
CA ARG A 276 12.93 14.28 12.88
C ARG A 276 13.28 12.91 12.31
N GLY A 277 14.47 12.38 12.58
CA GLY A 277 14.86 11.03 12.15
C GLY A 277 13.92 9.97 12.73
N THR A 278 13.58 10.09 14.02
CA THR A 278 12.60 9.19 14.67
C THR A 278 11.23 9.27 14.01
N LEU A 279 10.73 10.48 13.72
CA LEU A 279 9.44 10.68 13.06
C LEU A 279 9.45 10.14 11.63
N LEU A 280 10.52 10.39 10.87
CA LEU A 280 10.68 9.91 9.50
C LEU A 280 10.61 8.37 9.45
N ASN A 281 11.43 7.69 10.26
CA ASN A 281 11.46 6.22 10.31
C ASN A 281 10.10 5.64 10.70
N ARG A 282 9.41 6.27 11.66
CA ARG A 282 8.05 5.85 12.05
C ARG A 282 7.05 6.05 10.91
N SER A 283 7.12 7.16 10.19
CA SER A 283 6.22 7.44 9.07
C SER A 283 6.45 6.47 7.91
N ILE A 284 7.70 6.17 7.58
CA ILE A 284 8.05 5.13 6.59
C ILE A 284 7.41 3.79 6.99
N ALA A 285 7.67 3.32 8.22
CA ALA A 285 7.13 2.05 8.71
C ALA A 285 5.59 2.01 8.73
N ASN A 286 4.93 3.14 9.03
CA ASN A 286 3.47 3.23 8.97
C ASN A 286 2.95 3.09 7.54
N ILE A 287 3.61 3.70 6.55
CA ILE A 287 3.25 3.58 5.13
C ILE A 287 3.47 2.14 4.64
N GLU A 288 4.62 1.53 4.94
CA GLU A 288 4.88 0.13 4.60
C GLU A 288 3.76 -0.79 5.12
N SER A 289 3.34 -0.59 6.37
CA SER A 289 2.27 -1.36 7.00
C SER A 289 0.91 -1.09 6.34
N LEU A 290 0.56 0.19 6.16
CA LEU A 290 -0.74 0.60 5.63
C LEU A 290 -0.99 0.10 4.19
N TYR A 291 0.05 0.13 3.37
CA TYR A 291 0.00 -0.30 1.97
C TYR A 291 0.47 -1.76 1.79
N ASN A 292 0.69 -2.47 2.90
CA ASN A 292 1.22 -3.83 2.96
C ASN A 292 2.47 -4.05 2.07
N LEU A 293 3.35 -3.05 1.93
CA LEU A 293 4.42 -3.04 0.93
C LEU A 293 5.39 -4.23 1.06
N LYS A 294 5.59 -4.73 2.28
CA LYS A 294 6.44 -5.91 2.56
C LYS A 294 5.99 -7.18 1.84
N ALA A 295 4.70 -7.33 1.57
CA ALA A 295 4.19 -8.46 0.80
C ALA A 295 4.57 -8.41 -0.71
N LEU A 296 5.26 -7.35 -1.16
CA LEU A 296 5.82 -7.23 -2.51
C LEU A 296 7.30 -7.63 -2.60
N GLU A 297 7.97 -7.85 -1.46
CA GLU A 297 9.39 -8.18 -1.39
C GLU A 297 9.67 -9.70 -1.42
N ASP A 298 8.61 -10.51 -1.25
CA ASP A 298 8.59 -11.98 -1.33
C ASP A 298 8.09 -12.47 -2.71
#